data_AF-A0A966YUY8-F1
#
_entry.id   AF-A0A966YUY8-F1
#
_cell.length_a   1.000
_cell.length_b   1.000
_cell.length_c   1.000
_cell.angle_alpha   90.00
_cell.angle_beta   90.00
_cell.angle_gamma   90.00
#
_symmetry.space_group_name_H-M   'P 1'
#
loop_
_entity.id
_entity.type
_entity.pdbx_description
1 polymer ?
#
loop_
_entity_poly.entity_id
_entity_poly.type
_entity_poly.pdbx_seq_one_letter_code
_entity_poly.pdbx_strand_id
1 'polypeptide(L)'
;MREEFLDPGIEDDSTDPAEVGLRPQTLSEFVGQSELKEHLQIVLEAAKKRGQALDHLLFAGPPGLGKTTLAGIIAIERGVDL
;
A
#
# COMPACT_ATOMS: atom_id res chain seq x y z
N MET A 1 -20.21 20.11 -33.23
CA MET A 1 -19.11 19.22 -32.81
C MET A 1 -19.14 19.26 -31.29
N ARG A 2 -19.65 18.20 -30.64
CA ARG A 2 -19.80 18.16 -29.18
C ARG A 2 -18.48 17.71 -28.58
N GLU A 3 -17.87 18.59 -27.79
CA GLU A 3 -16.75 18.30 -26.90
C GLU A 3 -17.33 17.58 -25.67
N GLU A 4 -17.44 16.25 -25.74
CA GLU A 4 -18.05 15.44 -24.68
C GLU A 4 -17.31 14.10 -24.49
N PHE A 5 -15.97 14.15 -24.53
CA PHE A 5 -15.11 13.06 -24.09
C PHE A 5 -14.09 13.66 -23.11
N LEU A 6 -14.53 13.83 -21.87
CA LEU A 6 -14.20 12.93 -20.75
C LEU A 6 -12.76 13.14 -20.32
N ASP A 7 -12.62 14.16 -19.48
CA ASP A 7 -11.57 14.30 -18.49
C ASP A 7 -11.40 12.96 -17.75
N PRO A 8 -10.22 12.32 -17.75
CA PRO A 8 -9.96 11.17 -16.90
C PRO A 8 -9.67 11.67 -15.48
N GLY A 9 -10.61 12.41 -14.90
CA GLY A 9 -10.76 12.50 -13.47
C GLY A 9 -11.21 11.14 -12.97
N ILE A 10 -10.28 10.21 -12.81
CA ILE A 10 -10.51 9.04 -11.97
C ILE A 10 -10.56 9.58 -10.54
N GLU A 11 -11.71 10.11 -10.15
CA GLU A 11 -12.12 10.08 -8.75
C GLU A 11 -12.43 8.62 -8.47
N ASP A 12 -11.44 7.93 -7.89
CA ASP A 12 -11.63 6.62 -7.28
C ASP A 12 -12.56 6.80 -6.07
N ASP A 13 -13.88 6.76 -6.33
CA ASP A 13 -14.94 6.80 -5.32
C ASP A 13 -15.02 5.48 -4.52
N SER A 14 -13.97 4.65 -4.52
CA SER A 14 -13.94 3.37 -3.81
C SER A 14 -13.44 3.46 -2.37
N THR A 15 -12.98 4.63 -1.90
CA THR A 15 -12.58 4.76 -0.50
C THR A 15 -13.79 5.14 0.35
N ASP A 16 -14.63 4.15 0.61
CA ASP A 16 -15.72 4.25 1.57
C ASP A 16 -15.10 4.70 2.92
N PRO A 17 -15.46 5.86 3.50
CA PRO A 17 -14.84 6.35 4.74
C PRO A 17 -15.02 5.39 5.93
N ALA A 18 -15.97 4.43 5.82
CA ALA A 18 -16.11 3.31 6.75
C ALA A 18 -15.07 2.18 6.55
N GLU A 19 -14.54 1.98 5.34
CA GLU A 19 -13.41 1.04 5.08
C GLU A 19 -12.08 1.54 5.66
N VAL A 20 -11.92 2.86 5.80
CA VAL A 20 -10.68 3.50 6.31
C VAL A 20 -10.31 2.98 7.72
N GLY A 21 -11.29 2.59 8.53
CA GLY A 21 -11.06 2.02 9.86
C GLY A 21 -10.79 0.51 9.89
N LEU A 22 -11.05 -0.22 8.80
CA LEU A 22 -10.94 -1.69 8.75
C LEU A 22 -9.63 -2.16 8.12
N ARG A 23 -9.02 -1.34 7.26
CA ARG A 23 -7.75 -1.65 6.60
C ARG A 23 -6.58 -1.12 7.45
N PRO A 24 -5.64 -1.98 7.87
CA PRO A 24 -4.47 -1.51 8.62
C PRO A 24 -3.68 -0.50 7.80
N GLN A 25 -3.26 0.59 8.44
CA GLN A 25 -2.50 1.69 7.83
C GLN A 25 -1.00 1.55 8.09
N THR A 26 -0.62 0.83 9.15
CA THR A 26 0.78 0.56 9.50
C THR A 26 1.08 -0.94 9.49
N LEU A 27 2.36 -1.29 9.33
CA LEU A 27 2.78 -2.69 9.38
C LEU A 27 2.52 -3.33 10.77
N SER A 28 2.48 -2.50 11.82
CA SER A 28 2.16 -2.91 13.19
C SER A 28 0.69 -3.32 13.35
N GLU A 29 -0.23 -2.67 12.64
CA GLU A 29 -1.66 -2.99 12.65
C GLU A 29 -1.99 -4.22 11.79
N PHE A 30 -1.09 -4.62 10.88
CA PHE A 30 -1.28 -5.81 10.07
C PHE A 30 -1.19 -7.08 10.92
N VAL A 31 -2.31 -7.82 11.01
CA VAL A 31 -2.43 -9.00 11.86
C VAL A 31 -1.89 -10.25 11.16
N GLY A 32 -1.09 -11.04 11.88
CA GLY A 32 -0.48 -12.26 11.35
C GLY A 32 0.76 -11.99 10.48
N GLN A 33 1.20 -13.03 9.75
CA GLN A 33 2.36 -13.00 8.85
C GLN A 33 3.65 -12.43 9.49
N SER A 34 3.98 -12.84 10.72
CA SER A 34 5.10 -12.28 11.50
C SER A 34 6.44 -12.28 10.76
N GLU A 35 6.78 -13.36 10.06
CA GLU A 35 8.02 -13.47 9.29
C GLU A 35 8.06 -12.47 8.13
N LEU A 36 6.94 -12.30 7.41
CA LEU A 36 6.84 -11.30 6.34
C LEU A 36 6.98 -9.88 6.90
N LYS A 37 6.32 -9.59 8.03
CA LYS A 37 6.42 -8.29 8.68
C LYS A 37 7.84 -7.97 9.09
N GLU A 38 8.55 -8.93 9.69
CA GLU A 38 9.95 -8.75 10.08
C GLU A 38 10.84 -8.47 8.86
N HIS A 39 10.70 -9.25 7.78
CA HIS A 39 11.44 -8.99 6.54
C HIS A 39 11.13 -7.61 5.97
N LEU A 40 9.85 -7.21 5.90
CA LEU A 40 9.46 -5.90 5.40
C LEU A 40 10.04 -4.78 6.27
N GLN A 41 10.04 -4.91 7.60
CA GLN A 41 10.68 -3.94 8.49
C GLN A 41 12.16 -3.77 8.18
N ILE A 42 12.90 -4.87 7.99
CA ILE A 42 14.33 -4.83 7.65
C ILE A 42 14.56 -4.10 6.33
N VAL A 43 13.79 -4.43 5.29
CA VAL A 43 13.93 -3.81 3.96
C VAL A 43 13.53 -2.34 3.99
N LEU A 44 12.45 -2.01 4.71
CA LEU A 44 11.96 -0.65 4.86
C LEU A 44 13.01 0.25 5.53
N GLU A 45 13.54 -0.20 6.67
CA GLU A 45 14.58 0.48 7.43
C GLU A 45 15.90 0.55 6.66
N ALA A 46 16.29 -0.48 5.90
CA ALA A 46 17.50 -0.45 5.10
C ALA A 46 17.46 0.64 4.02
N ALA A 47 16.36 0.75 3.26
CA ALA A 47 16.25 1.80 2.25
C ALA A 47 16.16 3.20 2.89
N LYS A 48 15.47 3.32 4.04
CA LYS A 48 15.40 4.56 4.81
C LYS A 48 16.78 5.02 5.26
N LYS A 49 17.60 4.13 5.82
CA LYS A 49 18.98 4.41 6.23
C LYS A 49 19.89 4.81 5.06
N ARG A 50 19.64 4.26 3.87
CA ARG A 50 20.38 4.60 2.64
C ARG A 50 19.90 5.91 1.99
N GLY A 51 18.74 6.42 2.39
CA GLY A 51 18.10 7.58 1.71
C GLY A 51 17.73 7.26 0.27
N GLN A 52 17.39 6.00 -0.02
CA GLN A 52 17.10 5.52 -1.37
C GLN A 52 15.65 5.03 -1.47
N ALA A 53 15.15 4.95 -2.70
CA ALA A 53 13.88 4.30 -2.96
C ALA A 53 13.91 2.83 -2.51
N LEU A 54 12.72 2.30 -2.18
CA LEU A 54 12.55 0.89 -1.91
C LEU A 54 12.80 0.07 -3.19
N ASP A 55 13.50 -1.05 -3.06
CA ASP A 55 13.67 -2.01 -4.15
C ASP A 55 12.31 -2.62 -4.59
N HIS A 56 12.30 -3.32 -5.72
CA HIS A 56 11.09 -3.96 -6.21
C HIS A 56 10.61 -5.09 -5.28
N LEU A 57 9.31 -5.10 -4.97
CA LEU A 57 8.65 -6.16 -4.20
C LEU A 57 7.58 -6.85 -5.04
N LEU A 58 7.48 -8.17 -4.92
CA LEU A 58 6.43 -8.98 -5.54
C LEU A 58 5.63 -9.71 -4.46
N PHE A 59 4.35 -9.37 -4.33
CA PHE A 59 3.43 -10.10 -3.45
C PHE A 59 2.70 -11.18 -4.24
N ALA A 60 2.99 -12.45 -3.96
CA ALA A 60 2.35 -13.60 -4.59
C ALA A 60 1.66 -14.48 -3.54
N GLY A 61 0.45 -14.95 -3.86
CA GLY A 61 -0.29 -15.89 -3.02
C GLY A 61 -1.81 -15.87 -3.23
N PRO A 62 -2.53 -16.81 -2.61
CA PRO A 62 -4.00 -16.90 -2.63
C PRO A 62 -4.73 -15.57 -2.34
N PRO A 63 -5.98 -15.40 -2.79
CA PRO A 63 -6.79 -14.22 -2.44
C PRO A 63 -6.98 -14.12 -0.92
N GLY A 64 -7.16 -12.90 -0.41
CA GLY A 64 -7.42 -12.65 1.02
C GLY A 64 -6.19 -12.54 1.94
N LEU A 65 -4.97 -12.71 1.42
CA LEU A 65 -3.74 -12.59 2.22
C LEU A 65 -3.24 -11.14 2.43
N GLY A 66 -4.06 -10.13 2.11
CA GLY A 66 -3.72 -8.73 2.36
C GLY A 66 -2.63 -8.15 1.44
N LYS A 67 -2.42 -8.70 0.23
CA LYS A 67 -1.41 -8.21 -0.73
C LYS A 67 -1.61 -6.72 -1.08
N THR A 68 -2.85 -6.34 -1.41
CA THR A 68 -3.20 -4.95 -1.73
C THR A 68 -3.06 -4.04 -0.50
N THR A 69 -3.45 -4.54 0.67
CA THR A 69 -3.29 -3.83 1.94
C THR A 69 -1.82 -3.58 2.26
N LEU A 70 -0.95 -4.58 2.11
CA LEU A 70 0.50 -4.44 2.31
C LEU A 70 1.11 -3.42 1.34
N ALA A 71 0.69 -3.41 0.08
CA ALA A 71 1.14 -2.40 -0.88
C ALA A 71 0.76 -0.98 -0.43
N GLY A 72 -0.46 -0.78 0.07
CA GLY A 72 -0.91 0.50 0.63
C GLY A 72 -0.11 0.92 1.87
N ILE A 73 0.08 0.01 2.83
CA ILE A 73 0.91 0.26 4.03
C ILE A 73 2.32 0.71 3.63
N ILE A 74 2.93 0.04 2.65
CA ILE A 74 4.28 0.37 2.19
C ILE A 74 4.33 1.75 1.54
N ALA A 75 3.33 2.13 0.75
CA ALA A 75 3.28 3.47 0.17
C ALA A 75 3.21 4.57 1.25
N ILE A 76 2.31 4.39 2.23
CA ILE A 76 2.16 5.29 3.37
C ILE A 76 3.46 5.41 4.17
N GLU A 77 4.12 4.28 4.50
CA GLU A 77 5.40 4.29 5.23
C GLU A 77 6.55 4.94 4.46
N ARG A 78 6.43 5.05 3.13
CA ARG A 78 7.36 5.78 2.26
C ARG A 78 6.98 7.25 2.05
N GLY A 79 5.87 7.70 2.62
CA GLY A 79 5.37 9.06 2.41
C GLY A 79 4.86 9.29 0.99
N VAL A 80 4.44 8.23 0.31
CA VAL A 80 3.80 8.31 -1.01
C VAL A 80 2.29 8.26 -0.78
N ASP A 81 1.58 9.30 -1.24
CA ASP A 81 0.12 9.33 -1.27
C ASP A 81 -0.35 8.44 -2.42
N LEU A 82 -1.30 7.53 -2.15
CA LEU A 82 -1.76 6.50 -3.10
C LEU A 82 -3.12 6.86 -3.69
#